data_AF-A0A0D6LPF8-F1
#
_entry.id   AF-A0A0D6LPF8-F1
#
_cell.length_a   1.000
_cell.length_b   1.000
_cell.length_c   1.000
_cell.angle_alpha   90.00
_cell.angle_beta   90.00
_cell.angle_gamma   90.00
#
_symmetry.space_group_name_H-M   'P 1'
#
loop_
_entity.id
_entity.type
_entity.pdbx_description
1 polymer ?
#
loop_
_entity_poly.entity_id
_entity_poly.type
_entity_poly.pdbx_seq_one_letter_code
_entity_poly.pdbx_strand_id
1 'polypeptide(L)'
;MFEYFSGDGGRKKRQIVKERQYHNKWSEGVYYIFNETAKKPDYGYLAVTDEYEYMSHVGRLGEEQPLSIGESCETEFGRAIHEVGHALGLYHFHSRYDRDRYITVRPNSMPHKDHEVEYAMVLRNESRNYGTSYDYGSVMHYGVNSENPVMIPANRYHNRTMGSAIISLVDYWLINKHYGCLENCAPEKSEKCANGGFAHPRNCDVCVCPTGYGGPYCNERSPPGTVIEIKIEEEGIPGGFEEPGCTKAAVEIKTNKNQTLTGYRCVCKSTC
;
A
#
# COMPACT_ATOMS: atom_id res chain seq x y z
N MET A 1 0.09 -1.52 -19.28
CA MET A 1 0.15 -2.98 -19.13
C MET A 1 1.53 -3.29 -18.57
N PHE A 2 1.60 -3.76 -17.32
CA PHE A 2 2.84 -4.23 -16.71
C PHE A 2 2.85 -5.74 -16.87
N GLU A 3 3.79 -6.25 -17.65
CA GLU A 3 3.97 -7.68 -17.80
C GLU A 3 5.11 -8.15 -16.94
N TYR A 4 4.90 -9.30 -16.33
CA TYR A 4 5.76 -9.86 -15.32
C TYR A 4 6.27 -11.21 -15.82
N PHE A 5 7.53 -11.49 -15.52
CA PHE A 5 8.17 -12.75 -15.82
C PHE A 5 8.82 -13.32 -14.56
N SER A 6 8.45 -14.54 -14.17
CA SER A 6 9.23 -15.28 -13.19
C SER A 6 10.36 -15.99 -13.94
N GLY A 7 11.60 -15.56 -13.71
CA GLY A 7 12.77 -16.36 -14.07
C GLY A 7 12.82 -17.70 -13.31
N ASP A 8 13.93 -18.43 -13.44
CA ASP A 8 14.10 -19.82 -12.98
C ASP A 8 14.11 -20.02 -11.44
N GLY A 9 13.62 -19.03 -10.68
CA GLY A 9 13.43 -19.07 -9.24
C GLY A 9 12.54 -20.25 -8.82
N GLY A 10 12.95 -20.93 -7.74
CA GLY A 10 12.43 -22.23 -7.31
C GLY A 10 10.89 -22.36 -7.27
N ARG A 11 10.40 -23.59 -7.45
CA ARG A 11 8.98 -23.97 -7.64
C ARG A 11 7.99 -23.40 -6.60
N LYS A 12 8.41 -23.22 -5.34
CA LYS A 12 7.61 -22.58 -4.26
C LYS A 12 7.46 -21.05 -4.46
N LYS A 13 8.50 -20.38 -4.96
CA LYS A 13 8.55 -18.92 -5.17
C LYS A 13 7.65 -18.50 -6.34
N ARG A 14 7.60 -19.33 -7.40
CA ARG A 14 6.61 -19.20 -8.48
C ARG A 14 5.16 -19.32 -7.98
N GLN A 15 4.91 -20.03 -6.89
CA GLN A 15 3.55 -20.25 -6.39
C GLN A 15 3.00 -19.01 -5.68
N ILE A 16 3.84 -18.26 -4.97
CA ILE A 16 3.45 -16.99 -4.33
C ILE A 16 3.05 -15.92 -5.36
N VAL A 17 3.77 -15.88 -6.48
CA VAL A 17 3.44 -15.03 -7.63
C VAL A 17 2.26 -15.59 -8.44
N LYS A 18 1.80 -16.82 -8.18
CA LYS A 18 0.63 -17.42 -8.84
C LYS A 18 -0.61 -17.39 -7.95
N GLU A 19 -0.43 -17.29 -6.64
CA GLU A 19 -1.53 -17.27 -5.69
C GLU A 19 -2.20 -15.89 -5.69
N ARG A 20 -3.44 -15.86 -6.19
CA ARG A 20 -4.28 -14.65 -6.31
C ARG A 20 -4.40 -13.85 -5.02
N GLN A 21 -4.26 -14.50 -3.87
CA GLN A 21 -4.28 -13.86 -2.56
C GLN A 21 -3.13 -12.86 -2.37
N TYR A 22 -2.06 -12.93 -3.18
CA TYR A 22 -0.85 -12.16 -2.95
C TYR A 22 -0.58 -11.03 -3.96
N HIS A 23 -0.24 -11.35 -5.21
CA HIS A 23 0.26 -10.37 -6.18
C HIS A 23 -0.84 -9.60 -6.92
N ASN A 24 -2.08 -10.09 -6.90
CA ASN A 24 -3.20 -9.50 -7.63
C ASN A 24 -4.01 -8.49 -6.79
N LYS A 25 -3.55 -8.14 -5.58
CA LYS A 25 -4.22 -7.17 -4.70
C LYS A 25 -4.36 -5.78 -5.32
N TRP A 26 -3.39 -5.37 -6.13
CA TRP A 26 -3.51 -4.13 -6.88
C TRP A 26 -4.71 -4.16 -7.84
N SER A 27 -5.05 -5.32 -8.43
CA SER A 27 -6.20 -5.43 -9.34
C SER A 27 -7.57 -5.26 -8.68
N GLU A 28 -7.65 -5.25 -7.34
CA GLU A 28 -8.89 -4.98 -6.60
C GLU A 28 -9.30 -3.51 -6.67
N GLY A 29 -8.38 -2.61 -7.06
CA GLY A 29 -8.66 -1.18 -7.12
C GLY A 29 -8.07 -0.47 -8.33
N VAL A 30 -7.14 -1.07 -9.08
CA VAL A 30 -6.50 -0.44 -10.25
C VAL A 30 -6.64 -1.29 -11.51
N TYR A 31 -6.47 -0.65 -12.69
CA TYR A 31 -6.37 -1.36 -13.96
C TYR A 31 -5.01 -2.07 -14.07
N TYR A 32 -4.84 -3.12 -13.28
CA TYR A 32 -3.66 -3.98 -13.27
C TYR A 32 -4.00 -5.32 -13.89
N ILE A 33 -3.15 -5.78 -14.80
CA ILE A 33 -3.24 -7.09 -15.45
C ILE A 33 -1.93 -7.80 -15.18
N PHE A 34 -2.02 -8.88 -14.42
CA PHE A 34 -0.92 -9.81 -14.24
C PHE A 34 -1.07 -10.94 -15.28
N ASN A 35 -0.03 -11.14 -16.11
CA ASN A 35 0.00 -12.22 -17.09
C ASN A 35 1.08 -13.24 -16.73
N GLU A 36 0.68 -14.30 -16.02
CA GLU A 36 1.57 -15.38 -15.58
C GLU A 36 2.10 -16.26 -16.72
N THR A 37 1.46 -16.18 -17.90
CA THR A 37 1.81 -16.98 -19.08
C THR A 37 2.63 -16.20 -20.10
N ALA A 38 2.94 -14.94 -19.79
CA ALA A 38 3.77 -14.09 -20.63
C ALA A 38 5.14 -14.77 -20.84
N LYS A 39 5.47 -15.04 -22.11
CA LYS A 39 6.84 -15.37 -22.49
C LYS A 39 7.64 -14.07 -22.47
N LYS A 40 8.95 -14.14 -22.19
CA LYS A 40 9.88 -13.01 -22.20
C LYS A 40 9.54 -12.08 -23.39
N PRO A 41 8.93 -10.91 -23.14
CA PRO A 41 8.51 -10.03 -24.22
C PRO A 41 9.70 -9.25 -24.78
N ASP A 42 9.57 -8.74 -26.00
CA ASP A 42 10.57 -7.88 -26.65
C ASP A 42 10.54 -6.41 -26.13
N TYR A 43 9.83 -6.16 -25.02
CA TYR A 43 9.72 -4.87 -24.34
C TYR A 43 9.95 -5.03 -22.84
N GLY A 44 10.23 -3.94 -22.12
CA GLY A 44 10.55 -4.02 -20.69
C GLY A 44 9.48 -4.67 -19.82
N TYR A 45 9.91 -5.55 -18.91
CA TYR A 45 9.09 -6.37 -18.01
C TYR A 45 9.73 -6.46 -16.62
N LEU A 46 8.94 -6.85 -15.63
CA LEU A 46 9.43 -7.13 -14.27
C LEU A 46 9.99 -8.56 -14.20
N ALA A 47 11.27 -8.70 -13.88
CA ALA A 47 11.91 -9.99 -13.62
C ALA A 47 11.98 -10.23 -12.12
N VAL A 48 11.25 -11.22 -11.60
CA VAL A 48 11.36 -11.51 -10.16
C VAL A 48 12.54 -12.37 -9.83
N THR A 49 13.23 -11.90 -8.80
CA THR A 49 14.48 -12.42 -8.28
C THR A 49 14.43 -12.47 -6.75
N ASP A 50 15.38 -13.16 -6.16
CA ASP A 50 15.67 -13.24 -4.72
C ASP A 50 17.11 -12.77 -4.40
N GLU A 51 17.76 -12.09 -5.36
CA GLU A 51 19.13 -11.58 -5.22
C GLU A 51 19.29 -10.55 -4.09
N TYR A 52 18.22 -9.83 -3.74
CA TYR A 52 18.16 -8.85 -2.66
C TYR A 52 16.94 -9.12 -1.75
N GLU A 53 16.88 -8.52 -0.56
CA GLU A 53 15.74 -8.70 0.36
C GLU A 53 14.41 -8.24 -0.26
N TYR A 54 14.16 -6.94 -0.37
CA TYR A 54 12.97 -6.37 -1.01
C TYR A 54 13.39 -5.13 -1.78
N MET A 55 13.16 -5.12 -3.09
CA MET A 55 13.59 -4.01 -3.93
C MET A 55 12.82 -3.97 -5.25
N SER A 56 12.44 -2.76 -5.67
CA SER A 56 12.00 -2.47 -7.02
C SER A 56 12.37 -1.06 -7.44
N HIS A 57 12.51 -0.87 -8.75
CA HIS A 57 12.59 0.46 -9.34
C HIS A 57 11.22 1.14 -9.33
N VAL A 58 11.22 2.48 -9.24
CA VAL A 58 9.99 3.26 -9.34
C VAL A 58 9.59 3.43 -10.79
N GLY A 59 8.48 2.81 -11.19
CA GLY A 59 7.94 2.87 -12.55
C GLY A 59 8.65 1.94 -13.54
N ARG A 60 8.33 2.10 -14.83
CA ARG A 60 8.86 1.28 -15.92
C ARG A 60 10.13 1.90 -16.52
N LEU A 61 11.22 1.14 -16.52
CA LEU A 61 12.51 1.55 -17.11
C LEU A 61 12.58 1.32 -18.62
N GLY A 62 11.76 0.41 -19.16
CA GLY A 62 11.69 0.11 -20.60
C GLY A 62 12.47 -1.15 -21.00
N GLU A 63 13.25 -1.71 -20.09
CA GLU A 63 14.02 -2.95 -20.23
C GLU A 63 13.61 -4.00 -19.18
N GLU A 64 14.32 -5.13 -19.14
CA GLU A 64 14.22 -6.09 -18.03
C GLU A 64 14.62 -5.38 -16.73
N GLN A 65 13.70 -5.26 -15.77
CA GLN A 65 13.99 -4.64 -14.48
C GLN A 65 13.70 -5.61 -13.32
N PRO A 66 14.60 -5.71 -12.33
CA PRO A 66 14.42 -6.62 -11.22
C PRO A 66 13.28 -6.18 -10.30
N LEU A 67 12.56 -7.16 -9.79
CA LEU A 67 11.66 -7.05 -8.64
C LEU A 67 12.13 -8.11 -7.64
N SER A 68 12.87 -7.68 -6.61
CA SER A 68 13.39 -8.60 -5.61
C SER A 68 12.38 -8.87 -4.53
N ILE A 69 12.09 -10.14 -4.28
CA ILE A 69 11.16 -10.59 -3.22
C ILE A 69 11.88 -11.65 -2.39
N GLY A 70 12.11 -11.32 -1.11
CA GLY A 70 12.87 -12.15 -0.17
C GLY A 70 12.21 -13.49 0.18
N GLU A 71 13.00 -14.37 0.79
CA GLU A 71 12.57 -15.75 1.09
C GLU A 71 11.46 -15.87 2.14
N SER A 72 11.29 -14.87 3.03
CA SER A 72 10.33 -14.81 4.14
C SER A 72 8.90 -14.42 3.73
N CYS A 73 8.52 -14.61 2.47
CA CYS A 73 7.29 -14.05 1.92
C CYS A 73 6.00 -14.61 2.55
N GLU A 74 6.02 -15.81 3.16
CA GLU A 74 4.87 -16.35 3.91
C GLU A 74 4.51 -15.51 5.15
N THR A 75 5.44 -14.71 5.68
CA THR A 75 5.22 -13.81 6.83
C THR A 75 5.24 -12.32 6.49
N GLU A 76 5.69 -11.93 5.29
CA GLU A 76 5.95 -10.53 4.90
C GLU A 76 5.17 -10.08 3.64
N PHE A 77 3.90 -10.47 3.56
CA PHE A 77 3.03 -10.20 2.43
C PHE A 77 2.96 -8.72 2.01
N GLY A 78 2.87 -7.82 2.99
CA GLY A 78 2.81 -6.38 2.75
C GLY A 78 4.02 -5.83 1.99
N ARG A 79 5.21 -6.41 2.17
CA ARG A 79 6.43 -5.97 1.49
C ARG A 79 6.38 -6.28 0.00
N ALA A 80 5.88 -7.46 -0.39
CA ALA A 80 5.71 -7.77 -1.81
C ALA A 80 4.70 -6.81 -2.49
N ILE A 81 3.60 -6.46 -1.82
CA ILE A 81 2.66 -5.45 -2.31
C ILE A 81 3.35 -4.09 -2.49
N HIS A 82 4.17 -3.70 -1.51
CA HIS A 82 4.94 -2.46 -1.52
C HIS A 82 5.85 -2.38 -2.74
N GLU A 83 6.64 -3.43 -3.00
CA GLU A 83 7.55 -3.47 -4.14
C GLU A 83 6.80 -3.41 -5.49
N VAL A 84 5.62 -4.05 -5.58
CA VAL A 84 4.75 -3.87 -6.76
C VAL A 84 4.25 -2.42 -6.86
N GLY A 85 3.98 -1.75 -5.75
CA GLY A 85 3.64 -0.32 -5.71
C GLY A 85 4.74 0.56 -6.29
N HIS A 86 6.02 0.27 -5.98
CA HIS A 86 7.16 0.90 -6.62
C HIS A 86 7.19 0.67 -8.13
N ALA A 87 7.09 -0.59 -8.57
CA ALA A 87 7.05 -0.91 -10.00
C ALA A 87 5.92 -0.19 -10.75
N LEU A 88 4.77 0.03 -10.09
CA LEU A 88 3.65 0.80 -10.63
C LEU A 88 3.90 2.32 -10.68
N GLY A 89 4.93 2.83 -9.99
CA GLY A 89 5.35 4.23 -10.03
C GLY A 89 5.13 5.01 -8.73
N LEU A 90 4.86 4.35 -7.61
CA LEU A 90 4.75 5.02 -6.32
C LEU A 90 6.12 5.19 -5.67
N TYR A 91 6.41 6.41 -5.21
CA TYR A 91 7.49 6.65 -4.24
C TYR A 91 6.98 6.35 -2.83
N HIS A 92 7.91 6.24 -1.88
CA HIS A 92 7.56 6.21 -0.47
C HIS A 92 6.73 7.44 -0.07
N PHE A 93 5.70 7.22 0.75
CA PHE A 93 4.82 8.31 1.17
C PHE A 93 5.54 9.36 2.01
N HIS A 94 6.52 8.94 2.82
CA HIS A 94 7.36 9.88 3.57
C HIS A 94 8.27 10.72 2.69
N SER A 95 8.49 10.37 1.43
CA SER A 95 9.29 11.16 0.49
C SER A 95 8.48 12.20 -0.27
N ARG A 96 7.17 12.36 -0.01
CA ARG A 96 6.36 13.41 -0.64
C ARG A 96 6.96 14.79 -0.37
N TYR A 97 6.95 15.68 -1.37
CA TYR A 97 7.44 17.06 -1.23
C TYR A 97 6.67 17.90 -0.20
N ASP A 98 5.49 17.46 0.26
CA ASP A 98 4.68 18.11 1.28
C ASP A 98 4.72 17.39 2.65
N ARG A 99 5.59 16.37 2.81
CA ARG A 99 5.62 15.49 3.99
C ARG A 99 5.89 16.21 5.31
N ASP A 100 6.66 17.29 5.32
CA ASP A 100 7.02 18.03 6.55
C ASP A 100 5.83 18.73 7.23
N ARG A 101 4.66 18.78 6.57
CA ARG A 101 3.39 19.23 7.20
C ARG A 101 2.74 18.13 8.04
N TYR A 102 3.16 16.89 7.88
CA TYR A 102 2.49 15.70 8.40
C TYR A 102 3.43 14.84 9.26
N ILE A 103 4.73 14.85 8.97
CA ILE A 103 5.75 14.13 9.74
C ILE A 103 6.95 15.04 9.99
N THR A 104 7.72 14.73 11.02
CA THR A 104 9.03 15.32 11.32
C THR A 104 10.08 14.22 11.23
N VAL A 105 11.04 14.38 10.32
CA VAL A 105 12.23 13.51 10.24
C VAL A 105 13.26 14.01 11.25
N ARG A 106 13.87 13.10 12.02
CA ARG A 106 14.89 13.36 13.03
C ARG A 106 16.24 12.77 12.60
N PRO A 107 17.11 13.54 11.93
CA PRO A 107 18.42 13.05 11.48
C PRO A 107 19.27 12.48 12.63
N ASN A 108 19.21 13.07 13.81
CA ASN A 108 19.94 12.62 15.01
C ASN A 108 19.49 11.24 15.54
N SER A 109 18.36 10.73 15.07
CA SER A 109 17.84 9.41 15.44
C SER A 109 18.18 8.34 14.41
N MET A 110 18.83 8.69 13.29
CA MET A 110 19.23 7.74 12.26
C MET A 110 20.40 6.87 12.73
N PRO A 111 20.40 5.55 12.44
CA PRO A 111 21.50 4.67 12.83
C PRO A 111 22.85 5.09 12.21
N HIS A 112 22.81 5.56 10.96
CA HIS A 112 23.97 6.06 10.23
C HIS A 112 23.61 7.33 9.45
N LYS A 113 24.55 8.28 9.35
CA LYS A 113 24.32 9.55 8.64
C LYS A 113 24.06 9.36 7.14
N ASP A 114 24.61 8.31 6.55
CA ASP A 114 24.46 8.04 5.12
C ASP A 114 23.01 7.62 4.75
N HIS A 115 22.17 7.34 5.75
CA HIS A 115 20.75 7.04 5.56
C HIS A 115 19.90 8.29 5.33
N GLU A 116 20.45 9.51 5.43
CA GLU A 116 19.70 10.74 5.14
C GLU A 116 19.06 10.72 3.74
N VAL A 117 19.71 10.05 2.77
CA VAL A 117 19.22 9.88 1.40
C VAL A 117 17.93 9.04 1.35
N GLU A 118 17.77 8.05 2.23
CA GLU A 118 16.56 7.21 2.31
C GLU A 118 15.32 8.00 2.76
N TYR A 119 15.55 9.10 3.48
CA TYR A 119 14.53 10.02 3.94
C TYR A 119 14.50 11.30 3.11
N ALA A 120 15.15 11.37 1.95
CA ALA A 120 15.06 12.53 1.08
C ALA A 120 13.63 12.72 0.54
N MET A 121 13.24 13.98 0.35
CA MET A 121 12.01 14.29 -0.38
C MET A 121 12.26 14.18 -1.89
N VAL A 122 11.30 13.60 -2.61
CA VAL A 122 11.25 13.64 -4.07
C VAL A 122 10.85 15.05 -4.50
N LEU A 123 11.45 15.54 -5.59
CA LEU A 123 11.18 16.88 -6.07
C LEU A 123 9.73 17.02 -6.58
N ARG A 124 9.18 18.24 -6.45
CA ARG A 124 7.79 18.56 -6.84
C ARG A 124 7.52 18.44 -8.35
N ASN A 125 8.55 18.50 -9.18
CA ASN A 125 8.47 18.28 -10.62
C ASN A 125 8.55 16.80 -11.01
N GLU A 126 9.08 15.94 -10.14
CA GLU A 126 9.23 14.49 -10.35
C GLU A 126 8.07 13.69 -9.75
N SER A 127 7.35 14.25 -8.77
CA SER A 127 6.22 13.60 -8.11
C SER A 127 4.92 14.41 -8.18
N ARG A 128 3.80 13.70 -8.18
CA ARG A 128 2.44 14.27 -8.20
C ARG A 128 1.58 13.62 -7.13
N ASN A 129 0.97 14.45 -6.28
CA ASN A 129 0.06 13.97 -5.22
C ASN A 129 -1.39 13.80 -5.71
N TYR A 130 -1.71 14.22 -6.95
CA TYR A 130 -3.04 14.13 -7.55
C TYR A 130 -4.19 14.65 -6.67
N GLY A 131 -3.92 15.74 -5.92
CA GLY A 131 -4.89 16.37 -5.02
C GLY A 131 -5.18 15.58 -3.73
N THR A 132 -4.46 14.49 -3.46
CA THR A 132 -4.65 13.68 -2.26
C THR A 132 -4.00 14.32 -1.04
N SER A 133 -4.65 14.18 0.12
CA SER A 133 -4.02 14.46 1.40
C SER A 133 -2.98 13.38 1.73
N TYR A 134 -2.15 13.64 2.73
CA TYR A 134 -1.15 12.68 3.20
C TYR A 134 -1.84 11.54 3.97
N ASP A 135 -1.60 10.30 3.55
CA ASP A 135 -2.15 9.12 4.18
C ASP A 135 -1.05 8.36 4.93
N TYR A 136 -1.12 8.41 6.25
CA TYR A 136 -0.17 7.70 7.12
C TYR A 136 -0.27 6.18 6.95
N GLY A 137 -1.41 5.66 6.50
CA GLY A 137 -1.66 4.23 6.36
C GLY A 137 -1.49 3.68 4.96
N SER A 138 -0.91 4.48 4.05
CA SER A 138 -0.47 3.99 2.74
C SER A 138 0.46 2.80 2.90
N VAL A 139 0.33 1.82 2.00
CA VAL A 139 1.27 0.69 1.94
C VAL A 139 2.69 1.14 1.62
N MET A 140 2.85 2.32 1.02
CA MET A 140 4.13 2.91 0.65
C MET A 140 4.72 3.78 1.77
N HIS A 141 4.10 3.87 2.95
CA HIS A 141 4.61 4.66 4.06
C HIS A 141 5.53 3.81 4.96
N TYR A 142 6.75 4.27 5.20
CA TYR A 142 7.66 3.62 6.16
C TYR A 142 7.07 3.53 7.55
N GLY A 143 7.32 2.41 8.22
CA GLY A 143 7.04 2.24 9.64
C GLY A 143 8.03 3.03 10.48
N VAL A 144 7.73 3.14 11.77
CA VAL A 144 8.64 3.75 12.74
C VAL A 144 8.77 2.83 13.94
N ASN A 145 10.00 2.67 14.42
CA ASN A 145 10.22 2.03 15.72
C ASN A 145 9.64 2.93 16.83
N SER A 146 9.11 2.32 17.89
CA SER A 146 8.63 3.04 19.08
C SER A 146 9.77 3.68 19.85
N GLU A 147 10.96 3.07 19.85
CA GLU A 147 12.15 3.56 20.52
C GLU A 147 12.99 4.45 19.59
N ASN A 148 13.21 5.70 19.99
CA ASN A 148 13.95 6.72 19.23
C ASN A 148 13.57 6.79 17.71
N PRO A 149 12.29 7.05 17.36
CA PRO A 149 11.83 7.05 15.96
C PRO A 149 12.55 8.05 15.06
N VAL A 150 12.98 7.62 13.86
CA VAL A 150 13.52 8.54 12.83
C VAL A 150 12.45 9.45 12.26
N MET A 151 11.18 9.03 12.23
CA MET A 151 10.05 9.87 11.82
C MET A 151 9.00 9.95 12.91
N ILE A 152 8.48 11.15 13.15
CA ILE A 152 7.40 11.40 14.11
C ILE A 152 6.20 11.99 13.34
N PRO A 153 5.00 11.39 13.39
CA PRO A 153 3.81 11.98 12.81
C PRO A 153 3.35 13.17 13.65
N ALA A 154 2.85 14.21 12.98
CA ALA A 154 2.29 15.40 13.61
C ALA A 154 1.19 15.06 14.62
N ASN A 155 0.44 13.98 14.36
CA ASN A 155 -0.48 13.38 15.31
C ASN A 155 0.02 11.99 15.74
N ARG A 156 0.40 11.87 17.02
CA ARG A 156 0.99 10.65 17.60
C ARG A 156 0.14 9.38 17.43
N TYR A 157 -1.18 9.50 17.27
CA TYR A 157 -2.06 8.34 17.07
C TYR A 157 -1.80 7.62 15.74
N HIS A 158 -1.12 8.28 14.79
CA HIS A 158 -0.69 7.66 13.54
C HIS A 158 0.62 6.87 13.64
N ASN A 159 1.32 6.86 14.79
CA ASN A 159 2.54 6.06 14.96
C ASN A 159 2.35 4.59 14.56
N ARG A 160 1.20 4.01 14.94
CA ARG A 160 0.84 2.61 14.64
C ARG A 160 0.17 2.43 13.27
N THR A 161 -0.18 3.54 12.62
CA THR A 161 -0.78 3.54 11.27
C THR A 161 0.29 3.50 10.18
N MET A 162 1.42 4.18 10.42
CA MET A 162 2.59 4.16 9.54
C MET A 162 3.22 2.77 9.48
N GLY A 163 3.77 2.42 8.31
CA GLY A 163 4.35 1.09 8.04
C GLY A 163 3.37 0.08 7.51
N SER A 164 2.18 0.49 7.07
CA SER A 164 1.10 -0.46 6.87
C SER A 164 1.33 -1.45 5.74
N ALA A 165 0.94 -2.70 5.96
CA ALA A 165 0.97 -3.75 4.93
C ALA A 165 -0.26 -3.75 3.99
N ILE A 166 -1.19 -2.79 4.18
CA ILE A 166 -2.50 -2.77 3.52
C ILE A 166 -2.55 -1.61 2.52
N ILE A 167 -2.96 -1.91 1.29
CA ILE A 167 -3.19 -0.89 0.25
C ILE A 167 -4.32 0.04 0.70
N SER A 168 -4.04 1.35 0.75
CA SER A 168 -5.04 2.37 1.06
C SER A 168 -5.85 2.76 -0.17
N LEU A 169 -7.01 3.38 0.04
CA LEU A 169 -7.78 3.97 -1.07
C LEU A 169 -6.96 5.03 -1.81
N VAL A 170 -6.09 5.75 -1.10
CA VAL A 170 -5.22 6.78 -1.68
C VAL A 170 -4.19 6.16 -2.62
N ASP A 171 -3.63 4.99 -2.27
CA ASP A 171 -2.69 4.27 -3.14
C ASP A 171 -3.34 3.91 -4.48
N TYR A 172 -4.55 3.34 -4.45
CA TYR A 172 -5.30 3.05 -5.67
C TYR A 172 -5.62 4.31 -6.48
N TRP A 173 -6.02 5.39 -5.80
CA TRP A 173 -6.32 6.66 -6.46
C TRP A 173 -5.10 7.23 -7.19
N LEU A 174 -3.92 7.22 -6.56
CA LEU A 174 -2.68 7.75 -7.14
C LEU A 174 -2.35 7.02 -8.45
N ILE A 175 -2.37 5.69 -8.45
CA ILE A 175 -2.11 4.89 -9.65
C ILE A 175 -3.16 5.14 -10.73
N ASN A 176 -4.45 5.07 -10.39
CA ASN A 176 -5.51 5.26 -11.38
C ASN A 176 -5.50 6.67 -11.99
N LYS A 177 -5.17 7.70 -11.21
CA LYS A 177 -5.00 9.06 -11.73
C LYS A 177 -3.76 9.20 -12.59
N HIS A 178 -2.64 8.56 -12.20
CA HIS A 178 -1.40 8.62 -12.96
C HIS A 178 -1.56 8.03 -14.36
N TYR A 179 -2.22 6.87 -14.47
CA TYR A 179 -2.42 6.18 -15.75
C TYR A 179 -3.75 6.49 -16.45
N GLY A 180 -4.52 7.48 -15.98
CA GLY A 180 -5.80 7.84 -16.59
C GLY A 180 -6.88 6.74 -16.51
N CYS A 181 -6.73 5.74 -15.64
CA CYS A 181 -7.61 4.57 -15.59
C CYS A 181 -9.05 4.90 -15.16
N LEU A 182 -9.25 6.01 -14.45
CA LEU A 182 -10.60 6.44 -14.05
C LEU A 182 -11.46 6.90 -15.24
N GLU A 183 -10.86 7.22 -16.39
CA GLU A 183 -11.58 7.63 -17.60
C GLU A 183 -12.28 6.45 -18.28
N ASN A 184 -11.81 5.22 -18.03
CA ASN A 184 -12.44 4.00 -18.54
C ASN A 184 -13.88 3.85 -18.01
N CYS A 185 -14.12 4.32 -16.79
CA CYS A 185 -15.41 4.36 -16.13
C CYS A 185 -15.81 5.82 -15.87
N ALA A 186 -15.99 6.57 -16.95
CA ALA A 186 -16.45 7.95 -16.88
C ALA A 186 -17.79 8.05 -16.14
N PRO A 187 -18.10 9.18 -15.45
CA PRO A 187 -19.28 9.31 -14.58
C PRO A 187 -20.62 8.97 -15.25
N GLU A 188 -20.74 9.21 -16.54
CA GLU A 188 -21.90 8.87 -17.38
C GLU A 188 -22.06 7.36 -17.67
N LYS A 189 -20.99 6.58 -17.50
CA LYS A 189 -20.91 5.13 -17.80
C LYS A 189 -20.67 4.29 -16.54
N SER A 190 -20.60 4.91 -15.37
CA SER A 190 -20.21 4.25 -14.14
C SER A 190 -21.22 4.49 -13.03
N GLU A 191 -21.23 3.57 -12.07
CA GLU A 191 -22.08 3.70 -10.91
C GLU A 191 -21.70 4.90 -10.03
N LYS A 192 -22.71 5.45 -9.35
CA LYS A 192 -22.51 6.62 -8.47
C LYS A 192 -21.95 6.17 -7.12
N CYS A 193 -20.64 6.07 -7.06
CA CYS A 193 -19.93 5.75 -5.82
C CYS A 193 -20.13 6.84 -4.77
N ALA A 194 -20.48 6.43 -3.55
CA ALA A 194 -20.69 7.33 -2.42
C ALA A 194 -19.44 7.48 -1.56
N ASN A 195 -19.48 8.44 -0.62
CA ASN A 195 -18.51 8.61 0.47
C ASN A 195 -17.04 8.74 0.04
N GLY A 196 -16.79 9.21 -1.18
CA GLY A 196 -15.42 9.39 -1.71
C GLY A 196 -14.81 8.13 -2.33
N GLY A 197 -15.60 7.06 -2.53
CA GLY A 197 -15.22 5.95 -3.40
C GLY A 197 -15.22 6.35 -4.88
N PHE A 198 -14.64 5.49 -5.72
CA PHE A 198 -14.58 5.68 -7.17
C PHE A 198 -14.90 4.37 -7.91
N ALA A 199 -15.37 4.46 -9.15
CA ALA A 199 -15.74 3.29 -9.93
C ALA A 199 -14.51 2.42 -10.25
N HIS A 200 -14.65 1.11 -10.11
CA HIS A 200 -13.57 0.17 -10.37
C HIS A 200 -13.19 0.23 -11.85
N PRO A 201 -11.92 0.49 -12.21
CA PRO A 201 -11.53 0.83 -13.58
C PRO A 201 -11.67 -0.32 -14.60
N ARG A 202 -11.86 -1.56 -14.13
CA ARG A 202 -12.14 -2.74 -14.96
C ARG A 202 -13.59 -3.21 -14.90
N ASN A 203 -14.40 -2.64 -14.00
CA ASN A 203 -15.79 -3.02 -13.80
C ASN A 203 -16.56 -1.80 -13.30
N CYS A 204 -17.17 -1.05 -14.23
CA CYS A 204 -17.79 0.25 -13.92
C CYS A 204 -19.06 0.15 -13.05
N ASP A 205 -19.55 -1.07 -12.81
CA ASP A 205 -20.74 -1.34 -12.01
C ASP A 205 -20.44 -1.54 -10.51
N VAL A 206 -19.16 -1.53 -10.12
CA VAL A 206 -18.71 -1.72 -8.74
C VAL A 206 -17.80 -0.59 -8.32
N CYS A 207 -17.93 -0.13 -7.08
CA CYS A 207 -17.08 0.90 -6.51
C CYS A 207 -15.94 0.34 -5.67
N VAL A 208 -14.79 1.02 -5.73
CA VAL A 208 -13.70 0.88 -4.77
C VAL A 208 -13.98 1.83 -3.61
N CYS A 209 -14.20 1.25 -2.42
CA CYS A 209 -14.70 1.98 -1.27
C CYS A 209 -13.61 2.37 -0.28
N PRO A 210 -13.71 3.55 0.36
CA PRO A 210 -12.94 3.81 1.57
C PRO A 210 -13.26 2.77 2.64
N THR A 211 -12.25 2.38 3.42
CA THR A 211 -12.43 1.47 4.55
C THR A 211 -13.50 2.01 5.52
N GLY A 212 -14.36 1.13 6.03
CA GLY A 212 -15.49 1.49 6.89
C GLY A 212 -16.81 1.75 6.13
N TYR A 213 -16.80 1.80 4.81
CA TYR A 213 -18.01 1.78 3.97
C TYR A 213 -18.15 0.45 3.24
N GLY A 214 -19.38 -0.03 3.16
CA GLY A 214 -19.75 -1.28 2.48
C GLY A 214 -20.70 -1.07 1.32
N GLY A 215 -21.16 -2.20 0.77
CA GLY A 215 -22.04 -2.26 -0.38
C GLY A 215 -21.31 -2.01 -1.71
N PRO A 216 -21.93 -2.35 -2.85
CA PRO A 216 -21.35 -2.16 -4.17
C PRO A 216 -21.11 -0.68 -4.52
N TYR A 217 -21.75 0.26 -3.79
CA TYR A 217 -21.71 1.70 -4.06
C TYR A 217 -21.10 2.52 -2.93
N CYS A 218 -20.48 1.88 -1.92
CA CYS A 218 -19.86 2.54 -0.77
C CYS A 218 -20.83 3.39 0.06
N ASN A 219 -22.13 3.10 0.00
CA ASN A 219 -23.19 3.85 0.69
C ASN A 219 -23.65 3.16 1.99
N GLU A 220 -23.20 1.94 2.24
CA GLU A 220 -23.55 1.22 3.47
C GLU A 220 -22.60 1.59 4.60
N ARG A 221 -23.17 1.76 5.79
CA ARG A 221 -22.47 2.06 7.04
C ARG A 221 -22.97 1.12 8.11
N SER A 222 -22.13 0.85 9.11
CA SER A 222 -22.58 0.21 10.33
C SER A 222 -23.74 1.03 10.95
N PRO A 223 -24.84 0.41 11.37
CA PRO A 223 -25.95 1.11 12.02
C PRO A 223 -25.51 1.91 13.25
N PRO A 224 -26.13 3.06 13.55
CA PRO A 224 -25.83 3.80 14.78
C PRO A 224 -25.99 2.92 16.03
N GLY A 225 -25.06 3.04 16.97
CA GLY A 225 -25.06 2.27 18.22
C GLY A 225 -24.56 0.83 18.10
N THR A 226 -24.09 0.40 16.93
CA THR A 226 -23.43 -0.90 16.79
C THR A 226 -22.17 -0.96 17.65
N VAL A 227 -22.12 -1.95 18.53
CA VAL A 227 -20.93 -2.29 19.31
C VAL A 227 -20.26 -3.49 18.65
N ILE A 228 -18.99 -3.34 18.31
CA ILE A 228 -18.16 -4.42 17.76
C ILE A 228 -17.27 -4.90 18.89
N GLU A 229 -17.47 -6.14 19.35
CA GLU A 229 -16.53 -6.82 20.24
C GLU A 229 -15.43 -7.46 19.38
N ILE A 230 -14.18 -7.12 19.67
CA ILE A 230 -13.02 -7.67 18.95
C ILE A 230 -12.29 -8.59 19.93
N LYS A 231 -12.40 -9.89 19.71
CA LYS A 231 -11.65 -10.93 20.45
C LYS A 231 -10.47 -11.37 19.61
N ILE A 232 -9.28 -11.32 20.21
CA ILE A 232 -8.04 -11.76 19.57
C ILE A 232 -7.57 -12.97 20.35
N GLU A 233 -7.61 -14.13 19.70
CA GLU A 233 -7.17 -15.38 20.28
C GLU A 233 -5.64 -15.47 20.19
N GLU A 234 -4.96 -15.39 21.34
CA GLU A 234 -3.49 -15.36 21.43
C GLU A 234 -2.84 -16.70 21.02
N GLU A 235 -3.59 -17.81 21.08
CA GLU A 235 -3.09 -19.18 20.90
C GLU A 235 -2.55 -19.49 19.48
N GLY A 236 -2.76 -18.60 18.51
CA GLY A 236 -2.32 -18.78 17.11
C GLY A 236 -1.21 -17.85 16.62
N ILE A 237 -0.66 -16.96 17.46
CA ILE A 237 0.27 -15.90 17.00
C ILE A 237 1.65 -16.05 17.68
N PRO A 238 2.56 -16.87 17.12
CA PRO A 238 3.93 -16.95 17.62
C PRO A 238 4.66 -15.60 17.41
N GLY A 239 5.30 -15.07 18.47
CA GLY A 239 6.17 -13.88 18.41
C GLY A 239 5.62 -12.59 19.05
N GLY A 240 4.35 -12.54 19.48
CA GLY A 240 3.74 -11.33 20.03
C GLY A 240 3.14 -10.39 18.96
N PHE A 241 2.80 -9.16 19.36
CA PHE A 241 1.95 -8.22 18.58
C PHE A 241 2.57 -6.83 18.37
N GLU A 242 3.87 -6.68 18.60
CA GLU A 242 4.56 -5.38 18.53
C GLU A 242 5.33 -5.22 17.21
N GLU A 243 4.65 -5.35 16.08
CA GLU A 243 5.24 -5.02 14.78
C GLU A 243 4.66 -3.69 14.26
N PRO A 244 5.51 -2.68 13.97
CA PRO A 244 5.07 -1.46 13.30
C PRO A 244 4.30 -1.79 12.01
N GLY A 245 3.18 -1.11 11.76
CA GLY A 245 2.45 -1.22 10.49
C GLY A 245 1.30 -2.24 10.41
N CYS A 246 1.07 -3.07 11.43
CA CYS A 246 0.02 -4.10 11.36
C CYS A 246 0.27 -5.14 10.26
N THR A 247 1.24 -6.01 10.49
CA THR A 247 1.72 -7.01 9.52
C THR A 247 0.76 -8.20 9.31
N LYS A 248 -0.13 -8.49 10.27
CA LYS A 248 -1.05 -9.64 10.21
C LYS A 248 -2.54 -9.27 10.24
N ALA A 249 -2.97 -8.45 11.19
CA ALA A 249 -4.34 -7.94 11.31
C ALA A 249 -4.35 -6.59 12.05
N ALA A 250 -5.34 -5.74 11.75
CA ALA A 250 -5.48 -4.42 12.36
C ALA A 250 -6.94 -4.07 12.59
N VAL A 251 -7.20 -3.31 13.65
CA VAL A 251 -8.46 -2.57 13.80
C VAL A 251 -8.20 -1.14 13.34
N GLU A 252 -8.99 -0.67 12.38
CA GLU A 252 -8.92 0.72 11.91
C GLU A 252 -10.07 1.54 12.50
N ILE A 253 -9.72 2.60 13.22
CA ILE A 253 -10.67 3.55 13.82
C ILE A 253 -10.69 4.81 12.95
N LYS A 254 -11.78 5.00 12.21
CA LYS A 254 -12.00 6.17 11.35
C LYS A 254 -12.42 7.40 12.16
N THR A 255 -11.45 8.23 12.53
CA THR A 255 -11.68 9.50 13.25
C THR A 255 -11.55 10.75 12.35
N ASN A 256 -10.97 10.59 11.16
CA ASN A 256 -10.72 11.69 10.23
C ASN A 256 -12.03 12.28 9.68
N LYS A 257 -12.14 13.61 9.55
CA LYS A 257 -13.26 14.22 8.81
C LYS A 257 -13.32 13.74 7.36
N ASN A 258 -12.15 13.64 6.73
CA ASN A 258 -12.02 13.01 5.43
C ASN A 258 -11.89 11.48 5.59
N GLN A 259 -12.96 10.77 5.24
CA GLN A 259 -13.07 9.34 5.44
C GLN A 259 -12.34 8.52 4.35
N THR A 260 -11.83 9.18 3.30
CA THR A 260 -10.97 8.53 2.30
C THR A 260 -9.57 8.19 2.80
N LEU A 261 -9.13 8.85 3.88
CA LEU A 261 -7.81 8.62 4.50
C LEU A 261 -7.87 7.50 5.50
N THR A 262 -6.77 6.75 5.62
CA THR A 262 -6.65 5.71 6.65
C THR A 262 -6.82 6.31 8.05
N GLY A 263 -7.64 5.65 8.86
CA GLY A 263 -7.87 5.98 10.26
C GLY A 263 -6.70 5.57 11.14
N TYR A 264 -6.89 5.62 12.46
CA TYR A 264 -5.90 5.08 13.39
C TYR A 264 -5.95 3.56 13.34
N ARG A 265 -4.86 2.92 12.91
CA ARG A 265 -4.73 1.46 12.98
C ARG A 265 -4.05 1.06 14.28
N CYS A 266 -4.61 0.04 14.92
CA CYS A 266 -4.04 -0.57 16.11
C CYS A 266 -3.78 -2.07 15.85
N VAL A 267 -2.54 -2.50 16.09
CA VAL A 267 -2.21 -3.92 16.36
C VAL A 267 -2.37 -4.13 17.85
N CYS A 268 -3.12 -5.15 18.25
CA CYS A 268 -3.35 -5.41 19.66
C CYS A 268 -2.17 -6.15 20.31
N LYS A 269 -1.27 -5.42 20.97
CA LYS A 269 -1.02 -5.72 22.39
C LYS A 269 -1.26 -4.47 23.23
N SER A 270 -2.04 -4.66 24.28
CA SER A 270 -2.34 -3.75 25.38
C SER A 270 -2.96 -2.37 25.01
N THR A 271 -4.24 -2.28 25.36
CA THR A 271 -5.03 -1.08 25.72
C THR A 271 -5.17 0.03 24.67
N CYS A 272 -6.36 0.09 24.04
CA CYS A 272 -7.00 1.38 23.74
C CYS A 272 -7.55 1.98 25.04
#